data_AF-A0A223AYV0-F1
#
_entry.id   AF-A0A223AYV0-F1
#
_cell.length_a   1.000
_cell.length_b   1.000
_cell.length_c   1.000
_cell.angle_alpha   90.00
_cell.angle_beta   90.00
_cell.angle_gamma   90.00
#
_symmetry.space_group_name_H-M   'P 1'
#
loop_
_entity.id
_entity.type
_entity.pdbx_description
1 polymer ?
#
loop_
_entity_poly.entity_id
_entity_poly.type
_entity_poly.pdbx_seq_one_letter_code
_entity_poly.pdbx_strand_id
1 'polypeptide(L)'
;MKKISNIIKHYFNKNLWIIYILGLVLSLIGSFQVYHGRYNNILKEISVISISVLKLFLFVPIEGFIKQNPLAYELAIWIAPMTTLLATFSIFNKLYTAIKLKLTHFYKEHIIVMGCNDYSLSFMKNYISLKNKKKILCVLPERIQEKDIESLNRLGVITCTIDYMSGLNEENMRISSEYNFASVDTIICFEDEPKNYGYLKLISELITKRRNKKEKIVNVYVNTVNKYIRNIVQHKMDEIKIFDIKYFNIYDLIAYNLINLKNFKLYETSGLKKEYFSFDDFSNSIGTPNILLIGFKNCGKSLFELAVNQTLVNAKENMKITIVDRKISNIIEEYKATIRELQKVANIELIDGDINHISTQNKIKENHKKDPFTAVLFSTKNCTESLIFMDLLGEEIFKNVNTAVFCENIWENKPLIESIILKYPNITVFGELIDVLNFESITNEPLEIKAKEFNAYYNEITENIMNYPEQDISVEEQWASLSNIKKDSSRNQCMHQNVKEVLLRKIAQMEGLSSVEELLNRWKAMIDSVSIKEQINIIEKNPAMSYMSALEHKRWSNFYYMRNFVYSEKKDEVNGTHNSLIDDWDEFLNSKKREEVIYDFISVLSVK
;
A
#
# COMPACT_ATOMS: atom_id res chain seq x y z
N MET A 1 2.11 40.38 7.34
CA MET A 1 3.03 40.06 8.46
C MET A 1 3.49 38.59 8.50
N LYS A 2 2.61 37.56 8.47
CA LYS A 2 3.02 36.13 8.49
C LYS A 2 3.99 35.70 7.35
N LYS A 3 3.77 36.15 6.10
CA LYS A 3 4.66 35.85 4.96
C LYS A 3 6.06 36.44 5.11
N ILE A 4 6.17 37.69 5.55
CA ILE A 4 7.45 38.39 5.79
C ILE A 4 8.19 37.74 6.97
N SER A 5 7.48 37.41 8.06
CA SER A 5 8.04 36.67 9.19
C SER A 5 8.61 35.30 8.78
N ASN A 6 7.93 34.56 7.91
CA ASN A 6 8.42 33.27 7.42
C ASN A 6 9.63 33.41 6.47
N ILE A 7 9.68 34.46 5.64
CA ILE A 7 10.83 34.75 4.77
C ILE A 7 12.04 35.16 5.61
N ILE A 8 11.87 36.06 6.58
CA ILE A 8 12.93 36.47 7.52
C ILE A 8 13.41 35.24 8.30
N LYS A 9 12.51 34.43 8.86
CA LYS A 9 12.86 33.22 9.62
C LYS A 9 13.61 32.18 8.76
N HIS A 10 13.25 32.05 7.49
CA HIS A 10 13.92 31.15 6.54
C HIS A 10 15.34 31.63 6.21
N TYR A 11 15.52 32.92 5.90
CA TYR A 11 16.82 33.51 5.60
C TYR A 11 17.73 33.57 6.83
N PHE A 12 17.18 33.93 8.00
CA PHE A 12 17.93 33.99 9.25
C PHE A 12 18.44 32.60 9.63
N ASN A 13 17.61 31.56 9.55
CA ASN A 13 18.03 30.19 9.88
C ASN A 13 19.07 29.61 8.91
N LYS A 14 19.01 29.95 7.61
CA LYS A 14 19.94 29.42 6.59
C LYS A 14 21.33 30.08 6.67
N ASN A 15 21.41 31.31 7.18
CA ASN A 15 22.61 32.15 7.14
C ASN A 15 23.21 32.48 8.53
N LEU A 16 22.70 31.88 9.62
CA LEU A 16 23.21 32.04 10.99
C LEU A 16 24.73 31.78 11.11
N TRP A 17 25.26 30.86 10.29
CA TRP A 17 26.69 30.55 10.25
C TRP A 17 27.56 31.74 9.83
N ILE A 18 27.04 32.65 9.00
CA ILE A 18 27.74 33.88 8.60
C ILE A 18 27.90 34.81 9.81
N ILE A 19 26.88 34.90 10.68
CA ILE A 19 26.93 35.71 11.90
C ILE A 19 27.92 35.09 12.90
N TYR A 20 27.96 33.75 13.00
CA TYR A 20 28.96 33.04 13.83
C TYR A 20 30.39 33.30 13.36
N ILE A 21 30.65 33.18 12.05
CA ILE A 21 31.98 33.46 11.48
C ILE A 21 32.35 34.93 11.66
N LEU A 22 31.42 35.84 11.40
CA LEU A 22 31.64 37.27 11.55
C LEU A 22 31.99 37.63 13.01
N GLY A 23 31.26 37.09 13.99
CA GLY A 23 31.55 37.29 15.41
C GLY A 23 32.93 36.77 15.81
N LEU A 24 33.33 35.60 15.32
CA LEU A 24 34.64 35.01 15.60
C LEU A 24 35.78 35.81 14.95
N VAL A 25 35.64 36.19 13.67
CA VAL A 25 36.63 36.97 12.94
C VAL A 25 36.81 38.36 13.55
N LEU A 26 35.71 39.05 13.86
CA LEU A 26 35.77 40.37 14.51
C LEU A 26 36.39 40.29 15.91
N SER A 27 36.09 39.24 16.67
CA SER A 27 36.71 39.04 17.99
C SER A 27 38.21 38.80 17.86
N LEU A 28 38.64 37.95 16.92
CA LEU A 28 40.07 37.68 16.69
C LEU A 28 40.82 38.92 16.21
N ILE A 29 40.31 39.61 15.19
CA ILE A 29 40.94 40.83 14.64
C ILE A 29 40.92 41.93 15.69
N GLY A 30 39.79 42.16 16.35
CA GLY A 30 39.63 43.18 17.39
C GLY A 30 40.56 42.93 18.57
N SER A 31 40.58 41.71 19.14
CA SER A 31 41.46 41.37 20.25
C SER A 31 42.93 41.43 19.85
N PHE A 32 43.29 41.05 18.62
CA PHE A 32 44.64 41.22 18.10
C PHE A 32 45.02 42.70 18.01
N GLN A 33 44.17 43.55 17.42
CA GLN A 33 44.41 45.00 17.33
C GLN A 33 44.56 45.68 18.70
N VAL A 34 43.85 45.18 19.73
CA VAL A 34 43.94 45.73 21.08
C VAL A 34 45.21 45.26 21.81
N TYR A 35 45.62 44.00 21.68
CA TYR A 35 46.66 43.42 22.55
C TYR A 35 47.99 43.10 21.86
N HIS A 36 48.06 43.13 20.54
CA HIS A 36 49.29 42.82 19.80
C HIS A 36 50.42 43.81 20.12
N GLY A 37 51.62 43.29 20.37
CA GLY A 37 52.81 44.09 20.68
C GLY A 37 52.81 44.71 22.08
N ARG A 38 51.82 44.40 22.93
CA ARG A 38 51.75 44.89 24.32
C ARG A 38 52.47 43.97 25.32
N TYR A 39 52.95 42.81 24.89
CA TYR A 39 53.64 41.86 25.77
C TYR A 39 54.95 41.36 25.15
N ASN A 40 56.01 41.32 25.96
CA ASN A 40 57.33 40.86 25.51
C ASN A 40 57.43 39.35 25.26
N ASN A 41 56.45 38.56 25.74
CA ASN A 41 56.41 37.11 25.55
C ASN A 41 55.25 36.75 24.62
N ILE A 42 55.58 36.16 23.47
CA ILE A 42 54.64 35.75 22.42
C ILE A 42 53.57 34.79 22.96
N LEU A 43 53.93 33.84 23.83
CA LEU A 43 52.96 32.91 24.42
C LEU A 43 51.96 33.64 25.32
N LYS A 44 52.43 34.65 26.07
CA LYS A 44 51.57 35.47 26.93
C LYS A 44 50.62 36.33 26.10
N GLU A 45 51.10 36.87 25.00
CA GLU A 45 50.29 37.67 24.07
C GLU A 45 49.16 36.83 23.44
N ILE A 46 49.49 35.67 22.87
CA ILE A 46 48.52 34.72 22.32
C ILE A 46 47.49 34.31 23.39
N SER A 47 47.93 34.07 24.63
CA SER A 47 47.04 33.73 25.74
C SER A 47 46.05 34.86 26.05
N VAL A 48 46.52 36.11 26.11
CA VAL A 48 45.67 37.27 26.41
C VAL A 48 44.67 37.52 25.29
N ILE A 49 45.08 37.43 24.02
CA ILE A 49 44.20 37.54 22.86
C ILE A 49 43.13 36.43 22.91
N SER A 50 43.51 35.19 23.18
CA SER A 50 42.57 34.07 23.29
C SER A 50 41.57 34.26 24.43
N ILE A 51 42.04 34.71 25.61
CA ILE A 51 41.17 35.01 26.76
C ILE A 51 40.22 36.17 26.45
N SER A 52 40.70 37.19 25.73
CA SER A 52 39.88 38.32 25.29
C SER A 52 38.73 37.87 24.38
N VAL A 53 39.01 37.02 23.39
CA VAL A 53 38.00 36.43 22.52
C VAL A 53 36.97 35.66 23.36
N LEU A 54 37.41 34.75 24.24
CA LEU A 54 36.48 34.00 25.11
C LEU A 54 35.60 34.90 25.96
N LYS A 55 36.19 35.95 26.53
CA LYS A 55 35.50 36.93 27.37
C LYS A 55 34.45 37.75 26.61
N LEU A 56 34.70 38.07 25.33
CA LEU A 56 33.72 38.70 24.45
C LEU A 56 32.50 37.79 24.25
N PHE A 57 32.70 36.50 24.00
CA PHE A 57 31.59 35.53 23.88
C PHE A 57 30.85 35.27 25.21
N LEU A 58 31.48 35.57 26.35
CA LEU A 58 30.92 35.43 27.70
C LEU A 58 30.29 36.73 28.25
N PHE A 59 30.10 37.76 27.43
CA PHE A 59 29.51 39.05 27.85
C PHE A 59 30.37 39.85 28.84
N VAL A 60 31.67 39.57 28.93
CA VAL A 60 32.59 40.24 29.88
C VAL A 60 33.82 40.78 29.13
N PRO A 61 33.69 41.82 28.28
CA PRO A 61 34.83 42.36 27.54
C PRO A 61 35.94 42.85 28.48
N ILE A 62 37.20 42.64 28.11
CA ILE A 62 38.36 43.01 28.96
C ILE A 62 38.57 44.53 28.98
N GLU A 63 38.59 45.19 27.82
CA GLU A 63 38.44 46.64 27.73
C GLU A 63 36.94 46.98 27.68
N GLY A 64 36.46 47.75 28.67
CA GLY A 64 35.05 48.14 28.77
C GLY A 64 34.67 49.32 27.88
N PHE A 65 33.37 49.64 27.84
CA PHE A 65 32.73 50.65 26.97
C PHE A 65 33.23 52.10 27.11
N ILE A 66 34.11 52.36 28.08
CA ILE A 66 34.59 53.71 28.41
C ILE A 66 35.86 54.06 27.62
N LYS A 67 36.55 53.05 27.09
CA LYS A 67 37.82 53.23 26.36
C LYS A 67 37.58 53.16 24.86
N GLN A 68 38.21 54.05 24.10
CA GLN A 68 38.09 54.07 22.64
C GLN A 68 38.88 52.90 22.04
N ASN A 69 38.18 51.86 21.59
CA ASN A 69 38.80 50.67 20.99
C ASN A 69 38.75 50.71 19.46
N PRO A 70 39.53 49.86 18.78
CA PRO A 70 39.40 49.63 17.35
C PRO A 70 37.98 49.20 16.96
N LEU A 71 37.49 49.65 15.80
CA LEU A 71 36.14 49.37 15.30
C LEU A 71 35.79 47.87 15.32
N ALA A 72 36.75 47.00 14.96
CA ALA A 72 36.53 45.55 14.96
C ALA A 72 36.24 45.01 16.37
N TYR A 73 36.90 45.55 17.40
CA TYR A 73 36.69 45.17 18.79
C TYR A 73 35.34 45.71 19.30
N GLU A 74 34.98 46.95 18.98
CA GLU A 74 33.67 47.54 19.33
C GLU A 74 32.51 46.75 18.72
N LEU A 75 32.64 46.33 17.46
CA LEU A 75 31.64 45.46 16.82
C LEU A 75 31.61 44.06 17.46
N ALA A 76 32.76 43.53 17.86
CA ALA A 76 32.85 42.23 18.52
C ALA A 76 32.16 42.21 19.90
N ILE A 77 32.21 43.32 20.66
CA ILE A 77 31.52 43.46 21.95
C ILE A 77 30.01 43.21 21.82
N TRP A 78 29.41 43.47 20.65
CA TRP A 78 27.99 43.24 20.43
C TRP A 78 27.71 41.92 19.72
N ILE A 79 28.48 41.62 18.67
CA ILE A 79 28.20 40.47 17.79
C ILE A 79 28.53 39.15 18.50
N ALA A 80 29.63 39.07 19.25
CA ALA A 80 30.01 37.83 19.95
C ALA A 80 28.98 37.42 21.03
N PRO A 81 28.54 38.31 21.94
CA PRO A 81 27.38 38.09 22.80
C PRO A 81 26.12 37.63 22.08
N MET A 82 25.76 38.30 20.98
CA MET A 82 24.55 37.96 20.22
C MET A 82 24.64 36.55 19.62
N THR A 83 25.83 36.15 19.15
CA THR A 83 26.06 34.78 18.69
C THR A 83 25.92 33.75 19.80
N THR A 84 26.45 34.01 21.00
CA THR A 84 26.26 33.11 22.16
C THR A 84 24.78 32.97 22.53
N LEU A 85 24.02 34.07 22.52
CA LEU A 85 22.55 34.03 22.74
C LEU A 85 21.85 33.16 21.69
N LEU A 86 22.15 33.35 20.40
CA LEU A 86 21.53 32.58 19.33
C LEU A 86 21.86 31.08 19.43
N ALA A 87 23.12 30.74 19.75
CA ALA A 87 23.55 29.37 19.96
C ALA A 87 22.84 28.72 21.16
N THR A 88 22.81 29.42 22.29
CA THR A 88 22.10 28.95 23.51
C THR A 88 20.60 28.77 23.27
N PHE A 89 19.91 29.73 22.64
CA PHE A 89 18.49 29.59 22.29
C PHE A 89 18.23 28.41 21.34
N SER A 90 19.14 28.14 20.39
CA SER A 90 19.05 26.96 19.53
C SER A 90 19.13 25.66 20.33
N ILE A 91 20.08 25.57 21.27
CA ILE A 91 20.21 24.42 22.19
C ILE A 91 18.96 24.27 23.05
N PHE A 92 18.46 25.36 23.65
CA PHE A 92 17.22 25.35 24.43
C PHE A 92 16.00 24.95 23.59
N ASN A 93 15.91 25.37 22.33
CA ASN A 93 14.81 24.97 21.46
C ASN A 93 14.86 23.47 21.09
N LYS A 94 16.06 22.93 20.84
CA LYS A 94 16.27 21.48 20.68
C LYS A 94 15.86 20.73 21.95
N LEU A 95 16.35 21.18 23.11
CA LEU A 95 16.05 20.59 24.41
C LEU A 95 14.56 20.67 24.74
N TYR A 96 13.92 21.83 24.54
CA TYR A 96 12.48 22.03 24.71
C TYR A 96 11.67 21.11 23.81
N THR A 97 12.05 20.97 22.54
CA THR A 97 11.37 20.06 21.61
C THR A 97 11.49 18.61 22.08
N ALA A 98 12.69 18.18 22.49
CA ALA A 98 12.91 16.83 23.01
C ALA A 98 12.13 16.57 24.31
N ILE A 99 12.16 17.49 25.26
CA ILE A 99 11.42 17.41 26.53
C ILE A 99 9.91 17.41 26.26
N LYS A 100 9.42 18.31 25.40
CA LYS A 100 8.01 18.37 24.99
C LYS A 100 7.57 17.06 24.36
N LEU A 101 8.36 16.48 23.46
CA LEU A 101 8.04 15.19 22.84
C LEU A 101 7.99 14.08 23.89
N LYS A 102 9.01 13.94 24.74
CA LYS A 102 9.02 12.95 25.83
C LYS A 102 7.82 13.11 26.76
N LEU A 103 7.51 14.33 27.21
CA LEU A 103 6.36 14.60 28.10
C LEU A 103 5.01 14.36 27.41
N THR A 104 4.87 14.70 26.13
CA THR A 104 3.60 14.54 25.40
C THR A 104 3.28 13.09 25.06
N HIS A 105 4.28 12.21 25.06
CA HIS A 105 4.17 10.80 24.71
C HIS A 105 4.35 9.85 25.90
N PHE A 106 4.79 10.36 27.06
CA PHE A 106 4.88 9.58 28.29
C PHE A 106 3.52 8.93 28.58
N TYR A 107 3.49 7.61 28.60
CA TYR A 107 2.31 6.77 28.88
C TYR A 107 1.12 6.88 27.90
N LYS A 108 1.30 7.39 26.68
CA LYS A 108 0.23 7.35 25.67
C LYS A 108 0.33 6.12 24.77
N GLU A 109 -0.83 5.56 24.44
CA GLU A 109 -0.94 4.57 23.36
C GLU A 109 -0.35 5.15 22.06
N HIS A 110 0.45 4.33 21.38
CA HIS A 110 1.12 4.70 20.16
C HIS A 110 1.08 3.56 19.15
N ILE A 111 1.22 3.93 17.88
CA ILE A 111 1.50 2.99 16.80
C ILE A 111 3.00 3.02 16.52
N ILE A 112 3.55 1.89 16.08
CA ILE A 112 4.91 1.82 15.56
C ILE A 112 4.86 1.97 14.03
N VAL A 113 5.69 2.84 13.48
CA VAL A 113 5.93 2.95 12.04
C VAL A 113 7.40 2.60 11.78
N MET A 114 7.66 1.52 11.06
CA MET A 114 9.02 1.09 10.75
C MET A 114 9.46 1.68 9.41
N GLY A 115 10.59 2.38 9.44
CA GLY A 115 11.24 2.95 8.27
C GLY A 115 10.92 4.41 7.96
N CYS A 116 11.87 5.06 7.28
CA CYS A 116 11.85 6.49 6.98
C CYS A 116 12.16 6.72 5.50
N ASN A 117 11.16 6.50 4.65
CA ASN A 117 11.20 6.78 3.22
C ASN A 117 10.02 7.69 2.82
N ASP A 118 9.93 8.05 1.54
CA ASP A 118 8.89 8.96 1.06
C ASP A 118 7.47 8.47 1.36
N TYR A 119 7.25 7.16 1.34
CA TYR A 119 5.95 6.56 1.64
C TYR A 119 5.62 6.62 3.14
N SER A 120 6.55 6.25 4.03
CA SER A 120 6.31 6.34 5.47
C SER A 120 6.18 7.79 5.94
N LEU A 121 6.94 8.73 5.35
CA LEU A 121 6.81 10.16 5.60
C LEU A 121 5.45 10.70 5.18
N SER A 122 4.96 10.30 4.01
CA SER A 122 3.63 10.68 3.52
C SER A 122 2.53 10.11 4.43
N PHE A 123 2.64 8.84 4.80
CA PHE A 123 1.74 8.20 5.77
C PHE A 123 1.70 8.94 7.10
N MET A 124 2.86 9.22 7.70
CA MET A 124 2.94 9.90 9.00
C MET A 124 2.33 11.31 8.95
N LYS A 125 2.57 12.07 7.87
CA LYS A 125 1.96 13.39 7.67
C LYS A 125 0.44 13.29 7.59
N ASN A 126 -0.09 12.36 6.79
CA ASN A 126 -1.53 12.14 6.63
C ASN A 126 -2.18 11.67 7.95
N TYR A 127 -1.51 10.76 8.67
CA TYR A 127 -1.97 10.27 9.97
C TYR A 127 -2.12 11.41 10.99
N ILE A 128 -1.15 12.32 11.03
CA ILE A 128 -1.16 13.48 11.93
C ILE A 128 -2.21 14.52 11.49
N SER A 129 -2.34 14.79 10.17
CA SER A 129 -3.30 15.78 9.66
C SER A 129 -4.75 15.38 9.94
N LEU A 130 -5.04 14.08 9.94
CA LEU A 130 -6.35 13.52 10.28
C LEU A 130 -6.66 13.51 11.79
N LYS A 131 -5.78 14.09 12.64
CA LYS A 131 -5.95 14.23 14.09
C LYS A 131 -6.24 12.91 14.82
N ASN A 132 -5.59 11.82 14.37
CA ASN A 132 -5.68 10.53 15.05
C ASN A 132 -5.25 10.62 16.52
N LYS A 133 -5.90 9.82 17.38
CA LYS A 133 -5.72 9.88 18.84
C LYS A 133 -4.35 9.37 19.29
N LYS A 134 -3.90 8.26 18.69
CA LYS A 134 -2.63 7.61 19.03
C LYS A 134 -1.45 8.37 18.47
N LYS A 135 -0.30 8.23 19.13
CA LYS A 135 0.94 8.85 18.69
C LYS A 135 1.75 7.93 17.78
N ILE A 136 2.71 8.49 17.07
CA ILE A 136 3.58 7.74 16.17
C ILE A 136 4.96 7.60 16.81
N LEU A 137 5.39 6.36 16.97
CA LEU A 137 6.77 5.99 17.21
C LEU A 137 7.37 5.45 15.91
N CYS A 138 8.22 6.23 15.27
CA CYS A 138 8.96 5.82 14.10
C CYS A 138 10.24 5.08 14.52
N VAL A 139 10.31 3.78 14.21
CA VAL A 139 11.50 2.97 14.43
C VAL A 139 12.36 3.08 13.18
N LEU A 140 13.53 3.68 13.35
CA LEU A 140 14.45 3.97 12.28
C LEU A 140 15.42 2.80 12.08
N PRO A 141 15.74 2.44 10.83
CA PRO A 141 16.91 1.63 10.52
C PRO A 141 18.19 2.41 10.87
N GLU A 142 19.33 1.74 10.88
CA GLU A 142 20.63 2.32 11.26
C GLU A 142 20.89 3.74 10.68
N ARG A 143 21.62 4.56 11.48
CA ARG A 143 22.18 5.89 11.16
C ARG A 143 21.47 6.67 10.06
N ILE A 144 20.28 7.18 10.38
CA ILE A 144 19.62 8.25 9.60
C ILE A 144 20.27 9.61 9.90
N GLN A 145 20.23 10.51 8.92
CA GLN A 145 20.77 11.86 9.09
C GLN A 145 20.02 12.62 10.20
N GLU A 146 20.75 13.33 11.06
CA GLU A 146 20.15 14.09 12.18
C GLU A 146 19.08 15.09 11.69
N LYS A 147 19.23 15.62 10.49
CA LYS A 147 18.26 16.53 9.85
C LYS A 147 16.88 15.88 9.63
N ASP A 148 16.84 14.60 9.28
CA ASP A 148 15.58 13.88 9.03
C ASP A 148 14.88 13.58 10.35
N ILE A 149 15.65 13.21 11.37
CA ILE A 149 15.18 13.06 12.76
C ILE A 149 14.60 14.38 13.28
N GLU A 150 15.29 15.51 13.08
CA GLU A 150 14.77 16.83 13.45
C GLU A 150 13.46 17.17 12.72
N SER A 151 13.35 16.77 11.45
CA SER A 151 12.15 17.04 10.65
C SER A 151 10.95 16.23 11.15
N LEU A 152 11.14 14.95 11.48
CA LEU A 152 10.14 14.08 12.10
C LEU A 152 9.71 14.61 13.48
N ASN A 153 10.67 14.99 14.32
CA ASN A 153 10.39 15.56 15.64
C ASN A 153 9.55 16.83 15.56
N ARG A 154 9.79 17.70 14.56
CA ARG A 154 8.98 18.90 14.30
C ARG A 154 7.55 18.57 13.85
N LEU A 155 7.34 17.44 13.18
CA LEU A 155 6.00 16.94 12.84
C LEU A 155 5.27 16.35 14.06
N GLY A 156 5.98 16.10 15.17
CA GLY A 156 5.41 15.47 16.35
C GLY A 156 5.53 13.94 16.36
N VAL A 157 6.40 13.38 15.53
CA VAL A 157 6.75 11.96 15.50
C VAL A 157 7.91 11.72 16.46
N ILE A 158 7.81 10.69 17.31
CA ILE A 158 8.97 10.23 18.11
C ILE A 158 9.77 9.25 17.28
N THR A 159 11.09 9.34 17.35
CA THR A 159 12.00 8.41 16.67
C THR A 159 12.82 7.62 17.67
N CYS A 160 12.99 6.32 17.44
CA CYS A 160 14.04 5.52 18.10
C CYS A 160 14.80 4.70 17.06
N THR A 161 16.04 4.31 17.39
CA THR A 161 16.87 3.46 16.53
C THR A 161 17.00 2.09 17.20
N ILE A 162 16.91 1.01 16.43
CA ILE A 162 17.14 -0.35 16.92
C ILE A 162 18.36 -0.90 16.19
N ASP A 163 19.26 -1.54 16.95
CA ASP A 163 20.38 -2.28 16.36
C ASP A 163 19.87 -3.64 15.88
N TYR A 164 19.47 -3.71 14.61
CA TYR A 164 18.96 -4.94 14.02
C TYR A 164 20.03 -6.01 13.82
N MET A 165 21.32 -5.63 13.79
CA MET A 165 22.43 -6.56 13.56
C MET A 165 22.76 -7.36 14.82
N SER A 166 22.70 -6.73 15.98
CA SER A 166 22.97 -7.38 17.27
C SER A 166 21.78 -8.14 17.85
N GLY A 167 20.60 -8.05 17.22
CA GLY A 167 19.40 -8.78 17.65
C GLY A 167 18.95 -8.42 19.08
N LEU A 168 18.64 -9.43 19.89
CA LEU A 168 18.28 -9.24 21.30
C LEU A 168 19.53 -8.93 22.15
N ASN A 169 19.84 -7.65 22.33
CA ASN A 169 20.91 -7.17 23.22
C ASN A 169 20.37 -6.24 24.32
N GLU A 170 21.21 -5.89 25.30
CA GLU A 170 20.83 -5.02 26.41
C GLU A 170 20.35 -3.62 25.97
N GLU A 171 20.95 -3.09 24.91
CA GLU A 171 20.59 -1.77 24.37
C GLU A 171 19.18 -1.77 23.77
N ASN A 172 18.86 -2.72 22.90
CA ASN A 172 17.53 -2.89 22.32
C ASN A 172 16.48 -3.20 23.40
N MET A 173 16.86 -3.96 24.45
CA MET A 173 16.00 -4.20 25.61
C MET A 173 15.76 -2.94 26.46
N ARG A 174 16.73 -2.03 26.53
CA ARG A 174 16.59 -0.71 27.17
C ARG A 174 15.68 0.19 26.33
N ILE A 175 15.90 0.24 25.03
CA ILE A 175 15.11 1.05 24.09
C ILE A 175 13.65 0.60 24.07
N SER A 176 13.39 -0.71 23.95
CA SER A 176 12.02 -1.25 23.97
C SER A 176 11.29 -0.91 25.27
N SER A 177 12.02 -0.81 26.39
CA SER A 177 11.48 -0.36 27.68
C SER A 177 11.24 1.14 27.74
N GLU A 178 12.19 1.96 27.27
CA GLU A 178 12.07 3.42 27.27
C GLU A 178 10.86 3.88 26.44
N TYR A 179 10.60 3.21 25.32
CA TYR A 179 9.52 3.54 24.39
C TYR A 179 8.27 2.66 24.56
N ASN A 180 8.21 1.80 25.57
CA ASN A 180 7.07 0.98 25.94
C ASN A 180 6.49 0.12 24.80
N PHE A 181 7.35 -0.66 24.12
CA PHE A 181 6.94 -1.53 23.01
C PHE A 181 5.84 -2.54 23.43
N ALA A 182 5.78 -2.93 24.71
CA ALA A 182 4.75 -3.85 25.22
C ALA A 182 3.32 -3.32 25.02
N SER A 183 3.12 -2.00 25.06
CA SER A 183 1.82 -1.37 24.91
C SER A 183 1.32 -1.21 23.47
N VAL A 184 2.15 -1.54 22.48
CA VAL A 184 1.80 -1.34 21.07
C VAL A 184 0.67 -2.30 20.65
N ASP A 185 -0.32 -1.78 19.95
CA ASP A 185 -1.39 -2.61 19.35
C ASP A 185 -1.45 -2.51 17.83
N THR A 186 -0.65 -1.63 17.22
CA THR A 186 -0.53 -1.52 15.77
C THR A 186 0.89 -1.18 15.33
N ILE A 187 1.39 -1.93 14.35
CA ILE A 187 2.70 -1.74 13.71
C ILE A 187 2.46 -1.61 12.19
N ILE A 188 3.11 -0.64 11.55
CA ILE A 188 3.06 -0.46 10.10
C ILE A 188 4.49 -0.42 9.57
N CYS A 189 4.83 -1.32 8.65
CA CYS A 189 6.18 -1.51 8.16
C CYS A 189 6.31 -1.00 6.72
N PHE A 190 7.26 -0.09 6.49
CA PHE A 190 7.54 0.53 5.19
C PHE A 190 8.97 0.27 4.69
N GLU A 191 9.78 -0.56 5.37
CA GLU A 191 11.12 -0.91 4.88
C GLU A 191 11.04 -1.74 3.59
N ASP A 192 12.15 -1.84 2.87
CA ASP A 192 12.25 -2.71 1.71
C ASP A 192 12.37 -4.19 2.14
N GLU A 193 11.85 -5.09 1.34
CA GLU A 193 12.03 -6.54 1.55
C GLU A 193 13.49 -6.93 1.21
N PRO A 194 14.12 -7.85 1.98
CA PRO A 194 13.56 -8.64 3.06
C PRO A 194 13.67 -8.01 4.46
N LYS A 195 14.15 -6.75 4.59
CA LYS A 195 14.41 -6.11 5.89
C LYS A 195 13.16 -6.04 6.77
N ASN A 196 11.99 -5.72 6.17
CA ASN A 196 10.70 -5.71 6.87
C ASN A 196 10.50 -6.95 7.76
N TYR A 197 10.76 -8.14 7.23
CA TYR A 197 10.51 -9.40 7.94
C TYR A 197 11.51 -9.63 9.08
N GLY A 198 12.79 -9.41 8.82
CA GLY A 198 13.85 -9.57 9.84
C GLY A 198 13.66 -8.59 10.99
N TYR A 199 13.35 -7.33 10.67
CA TYR A 199 13.14 -6.30 11.67
C TYR A 199 11.87 -6.58 12.49
N LEU A 200 10.79 -6.98 11.84
CA LEU A 200 9.54 -7.31 12.51
C LEU A 200 9.71 -8.50 13.45
N LYS A 201 10.50 -9.51 13.07
CA LYS A 201 10.87 -10.63 13.95
C LYS A 201 11.55 -10.14 15.24
N LEU A 202 12.56 -9.26 15.14
CA LEU A 202 13.22 -8.71 16.32
C LEU A 202 12.26 -7.89 17.20
N ILE A 203 11.42 -7.06 16.58
CA ILE A 203 10.38 -6.31 17.31
C ILE A 203 9.44 -7.27 18.06
N SER A 204 9.08 -8.40 17.44
CA SER A 204 8.24 -9.40 18.08
C SER A 204 8.86 -10.00 19.35
N GLU A 205 10.17 -10.26 19.31
CA GLU A 205 10.93 -10.80 20.43
C GLU A 205 11.04 -9.77 21.56
N LEU A 206 11.28 -8.49 21.22
CA LEU A 206 11.33 -7.38 22.18
C LEU A 206 9.98 -7.15 22.88
N ILE A 207 8.87 -7.24 22.15
CA ILE A 207 7.52 -7.16 22.71
C ILE A 207 7.28 -8.35 23.64
N THR A 208 7.53 -9.58 23.18
CA THR A 208 7.25 -10.81 23.92
C THR A 208 8.01 -10.88 25.25
N LYS A 209 9.27 -10.41 25.29
CA LYS A 209 10.08 -10.38 26.52
C LYS A 209 9.53 -9.43 27.60
N ARG A 210 8.70 -8.46 27.21
CA ARG A 210 8.15 -7.44 28.12
C ARG A 210 6.68 -7.64 28.46
N ARG A 211 5.92 -8.38 27.63
CA ARG A 211 4.50 -8.64 27.85
C ARG A 211 4.26 -9.73 28.89
N ASN A 212 3.18 -9.58 29.66
CA ASN A 212 2.64 -10.67 30.46
C ASN A 212 1.80 -11.62 29.58
N LYS A 213 1.70 -12.91 29.96
CA LYS A 213 1.07 -14.00 29.17
C LYS A 213 -0.40 -13.80 28.72
N LYS A 214 -1.10 -12.74 29.15
CA LYS A 214 -2.54 -12.51 28.90
C LYS A 214 -2.85 -11.34 27.94
N GLU A 215 -1.89 -10.90 27.13
CA GLU A 215 -2.03 -9.64 26.36
C GLU A 215 -2.51 -9.79 24.91
N LYS A 216 -3.15 -8.72 24.43
CA LYS A 216 -3.84 -8.51 23.14
C LYS A 216 -2.91 -8.73 21.93
N ILE A 217 -3.44 -9.36 20.88
CA ILE A 217 -2.77 -9.50 19.56
C ILE A 217 -2.46 -8.11 18.98
N VAL A 218 -1.27 -7.94 18.39
CA VAL A 218 -0.86 -6.71 17.72
C VAL A 218 -1.21 -6.80 16.23
N ASN A 219 -1.91 -5.80 15.71
CA ASN A 219 -2.18 -5.71 14.28
C ASN A 219 -0.92 -5.22 13.56
N VAL A 220 -0.44 -5.96 12.57
CA VAL A 220 0.78 -5.61 11.85
C VAL A 220 0.49 -5.48 10.37
N TYR A 221 0.81 -4.33 9.79
CA TYR A 221 0.63 -4.04 8.37
C TYR A 221 1.99 -3.96 7.69
N VAL A 222 2.31 -4.89 6.80
CA VAL A 222 3.62 -4.98 6.16
C VAL A 222 3.53 -4.59 4.70
N ASN A 223 4.23 -3.51 4.29
CA ASN A 223 4.35 -3.17 2.89
C ASN A 223 5.16 -4.25 2.15
N THR A 224 4.67 -4.67 0.99
CA THR A 224 5.27 -5.70 0.16
C THR A 224 5.36 -5.22 -1.27
N VAL A 225 6.57 -5.01 -1.78
CA VAL A 225 6.80 -4.60 -3.17
C VAL A 225 6.98 -5.85 -4.04
N ASN A 226 7.69 -6.86 -3.54
CA ASN A 226 7.92 -8.14 -4.21
C ASN A 226 7.07 -9.25 -3.58
N LYS A 227 5.92 -9.52 -4.20
CA LYS A 227 4.97 -10.57 -3.76
C LYS A 227 5.58 -11.98 -3.76
N TYR A 228 6.60 -12.25 -4.58
CA TYR A 228 7.29 -13.54 -4.57
C TYR A 228 8.12 -13.73 -3.28
N ILE A 229 8.85 -12.69 -2.83
CA ILE A 229 9.56 -12.75 -1.54
C ILE A 229 8.57 -12.97 -0.40
N ARG A 230 7.45 -12.23 -0.41
CA ARG A 230 6.35 -12.43 0.55
C ARG A 230 5.89 -13.90 0.59
N ASN A 231 5.65 -14.52 -0.56
CA ASN A 231 5.20 -15.91 -0.63
C ASN A 231 6.22 -16.88 0.01
N ILE A 232 7.53 -16.62 -0.12
CA ILE A 232 8.58 -17.44 0.51
C ILE A 232 8.54 -17.32 2.05
N VAL A 233 8.41 -16.10 2.57
CA VAL A 233 8.59 -15.85 4.01
C VAL A 233 7.30 -15.95 4.83
N GLN A 234 6.12 -15.83 4.20
CA GLN A 234 4.85 -15.68 4.92
C GLN A 234 4.60 -16.81 5.94
N HIS A 235 4.94 -18.07 5.62
CA HIS A 235 4.74 -19.19 6.54
C HIS A 235 5.55 -19.00 7.84
N LYS A 236 6.78 -18.49 7.73
CA LYS A 236 7.63 -18.20 8.90
C LYS A 236 7.13 -17.00 9.70
N MET A 237 6.50 -16.05 9.03
CA MET A 237 5.89 -14.90 9.71
C MET A 237 4.59 -15.28 10.43
N ASP A 238 3.78 -16.19 9.87
CA ASP A 238 2.54 -16.71 10.46
C ASP A 238 2.78 -17.58 11.73
N GLU A 239 4.03 -18.00 11.97
CA GLU A 239 4.46 -18.64 13.23
C GLU A 239 4.52 -17.64 14.41
N ILE A 240 4.60 -16.32 14.15
CA ILE A 240 4.69 -15.28 15.19
C ILE A 240 3.29 -14.98 15.77
N LYS A 241 2.89 -15.74 16.79
CA LYS A 241 1.52 -15.73 17.35
C LYS A 241 1.08 -14.43 18.02
N ILE A 242 2.00 -13.54 18.36
CA ILE A 242 1.63 -12.24 18.96
C ILE A 242 1.10 -11.25 17.91
N PHE A 243 1.25 -11.54 16.61
CA PHE A 243 0.91 -10.65 15.51
C PHE A 243 -0.24 -11.21 14.66
N ASP A 244 -1.18 -10.34 14.31
CA ASP A 244 -2.06 -10.54 13.15
C ASP A 244 -1.47 -9.75 11.98
N ILE A 245 -0.74 -10.45 11.10
CA ILE A 245 0.01 -9.82 10.02
C ILE A 245 -0.88 -9.73 8.78
N LYS A 246 -1.14 -8.49 8.34
CA LYS A 246 -1.71 -8.17 7.04
C LYS A 246 -0.64 -7.57 6.14
N TYR A 247 -0.54 -8.06 4.92
CA TYR A 247 0.35 -7.49 3.92
C TYR A 247 -0.43 -6.49 3.07
N PHE A 248 0.23 -5.40 2.69
CA PHE A 248 -0.30 -4.44 1.73
C PHE A 248 0.77 -4.11 0.70
N ASN A 249 0.33 -3.62 -0.46
CA ASN A 249 1.20 -3.05 -1.47
C ASN A 249 0.57 -1.72 -1.88
N ILE A 250 1.38 -0.67 -1.98
CA ILE A 250 0.89 0.68 -2.26
C ILE A 250 0.18 0.74 -3.63
N TYR A 251 0.70 0.04 -4.63
CA TYR A 251 0.10 -0.02 -5.96
C TYR A 251 -1.17 -0.87 -6.00
N ASP A 252 -1.29 -1.91 -5.16
CA ASP A 252 -2.55 -2.63 -4.99
C ASP A 252 -3.62 -1.73 -4.35
N LEU A 253 -3.26 -0.90 -3.37
CA LEU A 253 -4.18 0.09 -2.78
C LEU A 253 -4.61 1.15 -3.80
N ILE A 254 -3.67 1.62 -4.64
CA ILE A 254 -3.97 2.54 -5.74
C ILE A 254 -4.96 1.92 -6.73
N ALA A 255 -4.71 0.68 -7.14
CA ALA A 255 -5.59 -0.06 -8.04
C ALA A 255 -6.97 -0.31 -7.40
N TYR A 256 -7.00 -0.68 -6.12
CA TYR A 256 -8.24 -0.86 -5.35
C TYR A 256 -9.08 0.43 -5.30
N ASN A 257 -8.44 1.58 -5.06
CA ASN A 257 -9.11 2.89 -5.05
C ASN A 257 -9.72 3.25 -6.41
N LEU A 258 -9.08 2.87 -7.52
CA LEU A 258 -9.63 3.09 -8.87
C LEU A 258 -11.01 2.42 -9.03
N ILE A 259 -11.14 1.15 -8.63
CA ILE A 259 -12.39 0.41 -8.78
C ILE A 259 -13.42 0.81 -7.73
N ASN A 260 -13.02 0.90 -6.46
CA ASN A 260 -13.98 1.01 -5.36
C ASN A 260 -14.29 2.46 -4.93
N LEU A 261 -13.33 3.38 -5.03
CA LEU A 261 -13.57 4.79 -4.66
C LEU A 261 -13.93 5.63 -5.87
N LYS A 262 -13.31 5.36 -7.03
CA LYS A 262 -13.63 6.08 -8.28
C LYS A 262 -14.70 5.38 -9.12
N ASN A 263 -15.22 4.24 -8.68
CA ASN A 263 -16.26 3.45 -9.38
C ASN A 263 -15.93 3.16 -10.85
N PHE A 264 -14.65 2.97 -11.16
CA PHE A 264 -14.21 2.69 -12.52
C PHE A 264 -14.65 1.29 -12.96
N LYS A 265 -15.26 1.19 -14.15
CA LYS A 265 -15.76 -0.07 -14.70
C LYS A 265 -14.83 -0.61 -15.78
N LEU A 266 -14.28 -1.80 -15.55
CA LEU A 266 -13.44 -2.51 -16.53
C LEU A 266 -14.27 -3.20 -17.62
N TYR A 267 -15.54 -3.50 -17.34
CA TYR A 267 -16.45 -4.18 -18.25
C TYR A 267 -17.91 -3.80 -17.96
N GLU A 268 -18.75 -3.75 -19.00
CA GLU A 268 -20.20 -3.54 -18.86
C GLU A 268 -20.98 -4.70 -19.50
N THR A 269 -21.95 -5.25 -18.77
CA THR A 269 -22.78 -6.39 -19.19
C THR A 269 -24.14 -5.96 -19.78
N SER A 270 -24.28 -4.70 -20.18
CA SER A 270 -25.55 -4.07 -20.57
C SER A 270 -26.20 -4.67 -21.82
N GLY A 271 -25.48 -5.49 -22.60
CA GLY A 271 -25.95 -6.10 -23.86
C GLY A 271 -26.66 -7.48 -23.76
N LEU A 272 -26.77 -8.09 -22.57
CA LEU A 272 -27.39 -9.41 -22.40
C LEU A 272 -28.91 -9.39 -22.62
N LYS A 273 -29.39 -9.92 -23.75
CA LYS A 273 -30.81 -9.89 -24.18
C LYS A 273 -31.47 -11.25 -24.44
N LYS A 274 -30.83 -12.39 -24.11
CA LYS A 274 -31.39 -13.72 -24.44
C LYS A 274 -32.46 -14.18 -23.42
N GLU A 275 -33.50 -14.82 -23.94
CA GLU A 275 -34.65 -15.38 -23.20
C GLU A 275 -34.43 -16.83 -22.71
N TYR A 276 -33.37 -17.52 -23.15
CA TYR A 276 -33.10 -18.92 -22.79
C TYR A 276 -31.74 -19.10 -22.12
N PHE A 277 -31.71 -19.92 -21.07
CA PHE A 277 -30.55 -20.14 -20.20
C PHE A 277 -29.95 -21.53 -20.43
N SER A 278 -28.94 -21.62 -21.30
CA SER A 278 -27.99 -22.74 -21.33
C SER A 278 -26.62 -22.25 -20.88
N PHE A 279 -25.77 -23.14 -20.34
CA PHE A 279 -24.44 -22.76 -19.86
C PHE A 279 -23.62 -22.09 -20.99
N ASP A 280 -23.62 -22.69 -22.17
CA ASP A 280 -22.89 -22.19 -23.35
C ASP A 280 -23.50 -20.91 -23.91
N ASP A 281 -24.83 -20.82 -24.01
CA ASP A 281 -25.48 -19.60 -24.48
C ASP A 281 -25.22 -18.42 -23.57
N PHE A 282 -25.21 -18.66 -22.25
CA PHE A 282 -24.94 -17.62 -21.27
C PHE A 282 -23.49 -17.15 -21.36
N SER A 283 -22.52 -18.08 -21.39
CA SER A 283 -21.09 -17.79 -21.63
C SER A 283 -20.89 -16.95 -22.89
N ASN A 284 -21.44 -17.39 -24.03
CA ASN A 284 -21.31 -16.69 -25.31
C ASN A 284 -21.98 -15.31 -25.30
N SER A 285 -23.07 -15.15 -24.56
CA SER A 285 -23.80 -13.88 -24.49
C SER A 285 -23.09 -12.83 -23.62
N ILE A 286 -22.40 -13.26 -22.55
CA ILE A 286 -21.65 -12.35 -21.67
C ILE A 286 -20.41 -11.81 -22.39
N GLY A 287 -19.78 -12.61 -23.26
CA GLY A 287 -18.53 -12.27 -23.92
C GLY A 287 -17.34 -12.27 -22.95
N THR A 288 -16.22 -11.69 -23.37
CA THR A 288 -15.01 -11.56 -22.56
C THR A 288 -14.47 -10.14 -22.57
N PRO A 289 -14.00 -9.62 -21.42
CA PRO A 289 -13.36 -8.32 -21.36
C PRO A 289 -12.04 -8.31 -22.16
N ASN A 290 -11.77 -7.19 -22.83
CA ASN A 290 -10.55 -6.98 -23.61
C ASN A 290 -9.90 -5.66 -23.17
N ILE A 291 -8.84 -5.74 -22.37
CA ILE A 291 -8.22 -4.58 -21.74
C ILE A 291 -6.96 -4.16 -22.50
N LEU A 292 -6.77 -2.86 -22.68
CA LEU A 292 -5.47 -2.29 -23.05
C LEU A 292 -4.75 -1.79 -21.80
N LEU A 293 -3.57 -2.34 -21.49
CA LEU A 293 -2.73 -1.92 -20.37
C LEU A 293 -1.44 -1.31 -20.89
N ILE A 294 -1.22 -0.03 -20.61
CA ILE A 294 -0.05 0.74 -21.03
C ILE A 294 0.87 0.95 -19.83
N GLY A 295 2.08 0.40 -19.93
CA GLY A 295 3.06 0.28 -18.85
C GLY A 295 2.86 -0.99 -18.02
N PHE A 296 3.94 -1.74 -17.77
CA PHE A 296 3.93 -3.00 -17.02
C PHE A 296 5.01 -3.04 -15.93
N LYS A 297 5.08 -1.98 -15.14
CA LYS A 297 5.90 -1.89 -13.90
C LYS A 297 5.03 -2.18 -12.68
N ASN A 298 5.41 -1.69 -11.49
CA ASN A 298 4.68 -1.99 -10.24
C ASN A 298 3.18 -1.67 -10.31
N CYS A 299 2.80 -0.47 -10.79
CA CYS A 299 1.38 -0.10 -10.95
C CYS A 299 0.68 -0.97 -12.00
N GLY A 300 1.31 -1.21 -13.15
CA GLY A 300 0.76 -2.06 -14.21
C GLY A 300 0.54 -3.51 -13.77
N LYS A 301 1.46 -4.09 -12.99
CA LYS A 301 1.31 -5.43 -12.40
C LYS A 301 0.14 -5.49 -11.43
N SER A 302 0.00 -4.51 -10.53
CA SER A 302 -1.15 -4.42 -9.61
C SER A 302 -2.48 -4.24 -10.34
N LEU A 303 -2.51 -3.43 -11.41
CA LEU A 303 -3.71 -3.27 -12.24
C LEU A 303 -4.06 -4.53 -13.02
N PHE A 304 -3.06 -5.26 -13.53
CA PHE A 304 -3.28 -6.56 -14.17
C PHE A 304 -3.87 -7.58 -13.20
N GLU A 305 -3.28 -7.72 -12.01
CA GLU A 305 -3.78 -8.62 -10.96
C GLU A 305 -5.21 -8.27 -10.53
N LEU A 306 -5.49 -6.97 -10.36
CA LEU A 306 -6.84 -6.51 -10.06
C LEU A 306 -7.81 -6.82 -11.21
N ALA A 307 -7.39 -6.59 -12.45
CA ALA A 307 -8.20 -6.87 -13.63
C ALA A 307 -8.54 -8.35 -13.74
N VAL A 308 -7.59 -9.26 -13.52
CA VAL A 308 -7.82 -10.73 -13.52
C VAL A 308 -8.96 -11.11 -12.58
N ASN A 309 -9.02 -10.52 -11.39
CA ASN A 309 -10.12 -10.77 -10.46
C ASN A 309 -11.42 -10.06 -10.90
N GLN A 310 -11.36 -8.74 -11.17
CA GLN A 310 -12.54 -7.90 -11.41
C GLN A 310 -13.21 -8.13 -12.77
N THR A 311 -12.53 -8.75 -13.72
CA THR A 311 -13.06 -9.03 -15.06
C THR A 311 -13.43 -10.49 -15.28
N LEU A 312 -13.38 -11.31 -14.24
CA LEU A 312 -13.88 -12.66 -14.33
C LEU A 312 -15.41 -12.66 -14.37
N VAL A 313 -15.94 -12.53 -15.57
CA VAL A 313 -17.38 -12.56 -15.87
C VAL A 313 -17.79 -13.79 -16.66
N ASN A 314 -16.81 -14.54 -17.20
CA ASN A 314 -17.04 -15.70 -18.06
C ASN A 314 -16.33 -16.94 -17.51
N ALA A 315 -17.10 -18.01 -17.26
CA ALA A 315 -16.57 -19.27 -16.75
C ALA A 315 -15.70 -20.01 -17.79
N LYS A 316 -15.99 -19.91 -19.10
CA LYS A 316 -15.28 -20.69 -20.13
C LYS A 316 -14.04 -19.99 -20.66
N GLU A 317 -14.14 -18.68 -20.90
CA GLU A 317 -13.08 -17.93 -21.55
C GLU A 317 -12.33 -17.01 -20.59
N ASN A 318 -11.05 -16.80 -20.84
CA ASN A 318 -10.21 -15.86 -20.07
C ASN A 318 -10.36 -14.43 -20.60
N MET A 319 -10.16 -13.45 -19.72
CA MET A 319 -10.00 -12.06 -20.16
C MET A 319 -8.88 -11.95 -21.17
N LYS A 320 -9.05 -11.05 -22.14
CA LYS A 320 -7.99 -10.65 -23.06
C LYS A 320 -7.33 -9.40 -22.51
N ILE A 321 -6.01 -9.33 -22.62
CA ILE A 321 -5.29 -8.10 -22.30
C ILE A 321 -4.15 -7.89 -23.28
N THR A 322 -4.13 -6.70 -23.88
CA THR A 322 -2.99 -6.21 -24.65
C THR A 322 -2.13 -5.36 -23.75
N ILE A 323 -0.87 -5.75 -23.57
CA ILE A 323 0.11 -5.02 -22.74
C ILE A 323 1.12 -4.32 -23.64
N VAL A 324 1.25 -3.01 -23.45
CA VAL A 324 2.18 -2.17 -24.20
C VAL A 324 3.23 -1.58 -23.27
N ASP A 325 4.49 -1.91 -23.48
CA ASP A 325 5.62 -1.27 -22.80
C ASP A 325 6.90 -1.45 -23.63
N ARG A 326 7.93 -0.67 -23.33
CA ARG A 326 9.27 -0.84 -23.90
C ARG A 326 9.90 -2.10 -23.30
N LYS A 327 10.43 -3.00 -24.15
CA LYS A 327 11.06 -4.27 -23.74
C LYS A 327 10.09 -5.20 -22.98
N ILE A 328 8.80 -5.10 -23.28
CA ILE A 328 7.76 -5.84 -22.55
C ILE A 328 7.97 -7.35 -22.59
N SER A 329 8.52 -7.89 -23.69
CA SER A 329 8.80 -9.32 -23.81
C SER A 329 9.71 -9.83 -22.68
N ASN A 330 10.79 -9.11 -22.36
CA ASN A 330 11.68 -9.51 -21.27
C ASN A 330 11.00 -9.39 -19.89
N ILE A 331 10.25 -8.31 -19.67
CA ILE A 331 9.55 -8.05 -18.40
C ILE A 331 8.51 -9.15 -18.13
N ILE A 332 7.79 -9.59 -19.16
CA ILE A 332 6.78 -10.65 -19.04
C ILE A 332 7.43 -12.01 -18.82
N GLU A 333 8.56 -12.31 -19.46
CA GLU A 333 9.30 -13.55 -19.19
C GLU A 333 9.80 -13.61 -17.73
N GLU A 334 10.31 -12.50 -17.19
CA GLU A 334 10.66 -12.40 -15.76
C GLU A 334 9.43 -12.57 -14.86
N TYR A 335 8.28 -12.01 -15.24
CA TYR A 335 7.05 -12.14 -14.46
C TYR A 335 6.50 -13.57 -14.46
N LYS A 336 6.54 -14.27 -15.61
CA LYS A 336 6.19 -15.69 -15.73
C LYS A 336 7.07 -16.59 -14.86
N ALA A 337 8.33 -16.22 -14.64
CA ALA A 337 9.19 -16.95 -13.71
C ALA A 337 8.71 -16.87 -12.25
N THR A 338 7.97 -15.81 -11.89
CA THR A 338 7.36 -15.65 -10.56
C THR A 338 5.93 -16.19 -10.46
N ILE A 339 5.24 -16.32 -11.60
CA ILE A 339 3.86 -16.82 -11.72
C ILE A 339 3.81 -17.83 -12.87
N ARG A 340 4.00 -19.10 -12.55
CA ARG A 340 4.16 -20.18 -13.54
C ARG A 340 2.95 -20.35 -14.47
N GLU A 341 1.76 -20.24 -13.91
CA GLU A 341 0.49 -20.52 -14.61
C GLU A 341 -0.18 -19.26 -15.17
N LEU A 342 0.61 -18.23 -15.53
CA LEU A 342 0.08 -16.95 -16.00
C LEU A 342 -0.83 -17.07 -17.24
N GLN A 343 -0.57 -18.05 -18.11
CA GLN A 343 -1.40 -18.27 -19.31
C GLN A 343 -2.79 -18.84 -18.99
N LYS A 344 -2.96 -19.47 -17.82
CA LYS A 344 -4.25 -19.98 -17.37
C LYS A 344 -5.21 -18.89 -16.92
N VAL A 345 -4.68 -17.72 -16.52
CA VAL A 345 -5.50 -16.63 -15.95
C VAL A 345 -5.96 -15.60 -16.98
N ALA A 346 -5.17 -15.37 -18.04
CA ALA A 346 -5.43 -14.32 -19.02
C ALA A 346 -4.82 -14.64 -20.38
N ASN A 347 -5.51 -14.23 -21.45
CA ASN A 347 -4.99 -14.24 -22.81
C ASN A 347 -4.18 -12.96 -23.03
N ILE A 348 -2.85 -13.06 -22.93
CA ILE A 348 -1.95 -11.90 -22.95
C ILE A 348 -1.38 -11.71 -24.36
N GLU A 349 -1.64 -10.55 -24.94
CA GLU A 349 -1.00 -10.05 -26.16
C GLU A 349 0.01 -8.95 -25.82
N LEU A 350 1.16 -8.95 -26.46
CA LEU A 350 2.26 -8.02 -26.17
C LEU A 350 2.56 -7.12 -27.36
N ILE A 351 2.66 -5.82 -27.11
CA ILE A 351 3.18 -4.85 -28.08
C ILE A 351 4.45 -4.24 -27.49
N ASP A 352 5.61 -4.72 -27.94
CA ASP A 352 6.90 -4.12 -27.59
C ASP A 352 7.11 -2.84 -28.38
N GLY A 353 7.05 -1.71 -27.69
CA GLY A 353 7.19 -0.41 -28.31
C GLY A 353 6.88 0.76 -27.38
N ASP A 354 7.24 1.94 -27.84
CA ASP A 354 6.92 3.21 -27.20
C ASP A 354 5.58 3.73 -27.73
N ILE A 355 4.67 4.16 -26.86
CA ILE A 355 3.36 4.69 -27.25
C ILE A 355 3.46 5.98 -28.08
N ASN A 356 4.57 6.71 -28.00
CA ASN A 356 4.82 7.89 -28.84
C ASN A 356 5.25 7.53 -30.27
N HIS A 357 5.57 6.27 -30.55
CA HIS A 357 5.95 5.83 -31.89
C HIS A 357 4.73 5.45 -32.72
N ILE A 358 4.68 5.96 -33.96
CA ILE A 358 3.58 5.70 -34.91
C ILE A 358 3.36 4.20 -35.18
N SER A 359 4.43 3.40 -35.18
CA SER A 359 4.34 1.94 -35.37
C SER A 359 3.59 1.27 -34.23
N THR A 360 3.81 1.71 -32.99
CA THR A 360 3.11 1.18 -31.80
C THR A 360 1.65 1.61 -31.83
N GLN A 361 1.41 2.90 -32.12
CA GLN A 361 0.06 3.46 -32.28
C GLN A 361 -0.76 2.70 -33.32
N ASN A 362 -0.17 2.38 -34.48
CA ASN A 362 -0.86 1.65 -35.53
C ASN A 362 -1.22 0.22 -35.10
N LYS A 363 -0.31 -0.49 -34.42
CA LYS A 363 -0.63 -1.82 -33.86
C LYS A 363 -1.77 -1.78 -32.85
N ILE A 364 -1.77 -0.80 -31.94
CA ILE A 364 -2.85 -0.64 -30.95
C ILE A 364 -4.19 -0.39 -31.67
N LYS A 365 -4.21 0.46 -32.70
CA LYS A 365 -5.41 0.71 -33.52
C LYS A 365 -5.88 -0.52 -34.28
N GLU A 366 -4.97 -1.29 -34.86
CA GLU A 366 -5.28 -2.54 -35.55
C GLU A 366 -5.92 -3.55 -34.60
N ASN A 367 -5.37 -3.71 -33.39
CA ASN A 367 -5.93 -4.56 -32.35
C ASN A 367 -7.34 -4.10 -31.96
N HIS A 368 -7.53 -2.80 -31.70
CA HIS A 368 -8.85 -2.24 -31.36
C HIS A 368 -9.89 -2.44 -32.47
N LYS A 369 -9.48 -2.34 -33.74
CA LYS A 369 -10.38 -2.59 -34.90
C LYS A 369 -10.77 -4.06 -35.03
N LYS A 370 -9.86 -4.97 -34.70
CA LYS A 370 -10.10 -6.42 -34.75
C LYS A 370 -10.97 -6.89 -33.58
N ASP A 371 -10.67 -6.42 -32.38
CA ASP A 371 -11.36 -6.76 -31.14
C ASP A 371 -11.36 -5.52 -30.23
N PRO A 372 -12.47 -4.76 -30.16
CA PRO A 372 -12.52 -3.52 -29.42
C PRO A 372 -12.19 -3.68 -27.94
N PHE A 373 -11.45 -2.70 -27.41
CA PHE A 373 -11.11 -2.66 -25.99
C PHE A 373 -12.31 -2.24 -25.17
N THR A 374 -12.53 -2.93 -24.05
CA THR A 374 -13.59 -2.64 -23.08
C THR A 374 -13.16 -1.60 -22.04
N ALA A 375 -11.86 -1.53 -21.76
CA ALA A 375 -11.25 -0.51 -20.93
C ALA A 375 -9.77 -0.27 -21.31
N VAL A 376 -9.28 0.94 -21.04
CA VAL A 376 -7.86 1.28 -21.17
C VAL A 376 -7.29 1.72 -19.82
N LEU A 377 -6.12 1.20 -19.46
CA LEU A 377 -5.43 1.47 -18.22
C LEU A 377 -4.03 2.02 -18.51
N PHE A 378 -3.77 3.28 -18.19
CA PHE A 378 -2.43 3.85 -18.20
C PHE A 378 -1.82 3.73 -16.80
N SER A 379 -0.72 3.00 -16.69
CA SER A 379 0.00 2.76 -15.44
C SER A 379 1.39 3.43 -15.39
N THR A 380 1.75 4.16 -16.45
CA THR A 380 3.02 4.86 -16.56
C THR A 380 3.07 6.03 -15.58
N LYS A 381 4.24 6.29 -14.98
CA LYS A 381 4.42 7.44 -14.08
C LYS A 381 4.32 8.79 -14.80
N ASN A 382 4.55 8.81 -16.12
CA ASN A 382 4.50 10.01 -16.93
C ASN A 382 3.06 10.29 -17.39
N CYS A 383 2.28 10.96 -16.55
CA CYS A 383 0.90 11.32 -16.85
C CYS A 383 0.79 12.17 -18.13
N THR A 384 1.71 13.10 -18.35
CA THR A 384 1.71 13.98 -19.53
C THR A 384 1.79 13.17 -20.83
N GLU A 385 2.67 12.18 -20.90
CA GLU A 385 2.84 11.31 -22.06
C GLU A 385 1.56 10.50 -22.36
N SER A 386 0.93 9.95 -21.32
CA SER A 386 -0.35 9.26 -21.43
C SER A 386 -1.45 10.18 -21.98
N LEU A 387 -1.55 11.41 -21.46
CA LEU A 387 -2.55 12.38 -21.91
C LEU A 387 -2.32 12.85 -23.36
N ILE A 388 -1.07 13.02 -23.79
CA ILE A 388 -0.74 13.35 -25.19
C ILE A 388 -1.14 12.20 -26.12
N PHE A 389 -0.79 10.96 -25.76
CA PHE A 389 -1.18 9.79 -26.55
C PHE A 389 -2.70 9.67 -26.68
N MET A 390 -3.43 10.01 -25.62
CA MET A 390 -4.89 10.03 -25.63
C MET A 390 -5.45 11.09 -26.58
N ASP A 391 -4.88 12.30 -26.62
CA ASP A 391 -5.30 13.33 -27.57
C ASP A 391 -5.07 12.88 -29.03
N LEU A 392 -3.96 12.18 -29.29
CA LEU A 392 -3.60 11.72 -30.64
C LEU A 392 -4.51 10.60 -31.17
N LEU A 393 -4.95 9.67 -30.33
CA LEU A 393 -5.79 8.52 -30.74
C LEU A 393 -7.23 8.60 -30.21
N GLY A 394 -7.62 9.76 -29.68
CA GLY A 394 -8.88 10.06 -29.00
C GLY A 394 -10.14 9.52 -29.67
N GLU A 395 -10.35 9.91 -30.92
CA GLU A 395 -11.55 9.53 -31.69
C GLU A 395 -11.57 8.06 -32.10
N GLU A 396 -10.40 7.46 -32.35
CA GLU A 396 -10.31 6.09 -32.84
C GLU A 396 -10.46 5.04 -31.73
N ILE A 397 -10.07 5.37 -30.49
CA ILE A 397 -10.02 4.41 -29.38
C ILE A 397 -10.83 4.89 -28.17
N PHE A 398 -10.60 6.12 -27.70
CA PHE A 398 -10.98 6.52 -26.34
C PHE A 398 -12.41 7.05 -26.20
N LYS A 399 -13.04 7.47 -27.29
CA LYS A 399 -14.36 8.13 -27.30
C LYS A 399 -15.43 7.37 -26.50
N ASN A 400 -15.47 6.04 -26.63
CA ASN A 400 -16.49 5.19 -26.02
C ASN A 400 -15.91 4.14 -25.06
N VAL A 401 -14.65 4.32 -24.64
CA VAL A 401 -13.95 3.33 -23.81
C VAL A 401 -13.58 3.96 -22.47
N ASN A 402 -13.97 3.29 -21.39
CA ASN A 402 -13.59 3.71 -20.03
C ASN A 402 -12.07 3.71 -19.92
N THR A 403 -11.49 4.85 -19.56
CA THR A 403 -10.04 5.03 -19.56
C THR A 403 -9.55 5.52 -18.22
N ALA A 404 -8.63 4.80 -17.59
CA ALA A 404 -8.01 5.19 -16.33
C ALA A 404 -6.58 5.70 -16.56
N VAL A 405 -6.24 6.84 -15.97
CA VAL A 405 -4.91 7.46 -16.09
C VAL A 405 -4.22 7.59 -14.74
N PHE A 406 -3.09 6.90 -14.58
CA PHE A 406 -2.28 6.99 -13.38
C PHE A 406 -1.53 8.34 -13.31
N CYS A 407 -1.64 9.03 -12.19
CA CYS A 407 -1.01 10.31 -11.93
C CYS A 407 -0.72 10.50 -10.42
N GLU A 408 0.56 10.41 -10.02
CA GLU A 408 0.97 10.60 -8.61
C GLU A 408 0.76 12.05 -8.14
N ASN A 409 0.86 13.03 -9.06
CA ASN A 409 0.70 14.45 -8.77
C ASN A 409 -0.27 15.12 -9.75
N ILE A 410 -1.56 15.11 -9.39
CA ILE A 410 -2.63 15.70 -10.21
C ILE A 410 -2.43 17.21 -10.38
N TRP A 411 -1.93 17.91 -9.35
CA TRP A 411 -1.81 19.37 -9.38
C TRP A 411 -0.86 19.88 -10.46
N GLU A 412 0.24 19.17 -10.73
CA GLU A 412 1.19 19.54 -11.79
C GLU A 412 0.61 19.36 -13.20
N ASN A 413 -0.30 18.40 -13.39
CA ASN A 413 -0.91 18.06 -14.68
C ASN A 413 -2.33 18.60 -14.84
N LYS A 414 -2.85 19.33 -13.85
CA LYS A 414 -4.27 19.71 -13.75
C LYS A 414 -4.84 20.39 -15.01
N PRO A 415 -4.18 21.42 -15.60
CA PRO A 415 -4.73 22.07 -16.79
C PRO A 415 -4.84 21.12 -18.00
N LEU A 416 -3.88 20.20 -18.15
CA LEU A 416 -3.90 19.22 -19.24
C LEU A 416 -4.98 18.16 -19.00
N ILE A 417 -5.09 17.66 -17.76
CA ILE A 417 -6.16 16.72 -17.36
C ILE A 417 -7.54 17.32 -17.65
N GLU A 418 -7.79 18.55 -17.21
CA GLU A 418 -9.07 19.24 -17.42
C GLU A 418 -9.38 19.40 -18.92
N SER A 419 -8.37 19.74 -19.74
CA SER A 419 -8.52 19.88 -21.19
C SER A 419 -8.89 18.56 -21.88
N ILE A 420 -8.29 17.44 -21.45
CA ILE A 420 -8.54 16.12 -22.03
C ILE A 420 -9.90 15.57 -21.58
N ILE A 421 -10.29 15.74 -20.31
CA ILE A 421 -11.61 15.30 -19.80
C ILE A 421 -12.75 16.04 -20.53
N LEU A 422 -12.57 17.31 -20.90
CA LEU A 422 -13.56 18.04 -21.70
C LEU A 422 -13.79 17.42 -23.09
N LYS A 423 -12.77 16.80 -23.69
CA LYS A 423 -12.89 16.10 -24.98
C LYS A 423 -13.41 14.67 -24.82
N TYR A 424 -12.99 13.98 -23.77
CA TYR A 424 -13.28 12.56 -23.52
C TYR A 424 -13.80 12.37 -22.09
N PRO A 425 -15.13 12.37 -21.87
CA PRO A 425 -15.70 12.38 -20.52
C PRO A 425 -15.54 11.07 -19.75
N ASN A 426 -15.20 9.97 -20.41
CA ASN A 426 -15.05 8.63 -19.80
C ASN A 426 -13.67 8.39 -19.18
N ILE A 427 -12.97 9.47 -18.79
CA ILE A 427 -11.62 9.42 -18.23
C ILE A 427 -11.66 9.56 -16.71
N THR A 428 -10.98 8.63 -16.04
CA THR A 428 -10.79 8.65 -14.58
C THR A 428 -9.31 8.76 -14.26
N VAL A 429 -8.91 9.85 -13.60
CA VAL A 429 -7.54 10.00 -13.07
C VAL A 429 -7.44 9.42 -11.67
N PHE A 430 -6.36 8.69 -11.39
CA PHE A 430 -6.13 8.03 -10.10
C PHE A 430 -4.63 8.01 -9.74
N GLY A 431 -4.31 7.74 -8.47
CA GLY A 431 -2.90 7.56 -8.03
C GLY A 431 -2.38 8.54 -7.00
N GLU A 432 -3.20 9.47 -6.50
CA GLU A 432 -2.76 10.40 -5.45
C GLU A 432 -2.39 9.65 -4.16
N LEU A 433 -1.15 9.84 -3.69
CA LEU A 433 -0.66 9.16 -2.50
C LEU A 433 -1.43 9.50 -1.22
N ILE A 434 -2.08 10.67 -1.16
CA ILE A 434 -2.89 11.06 0.00
C ILE A 434 -4.13 10.16 0.18
N ASP A 435 -4.66 9.63 -0.94
CA ASP A 435 -5.84 8.75 -0.94
C ASP A 435 -5.50 7.32 -0.52
N VAL A 436 -4.22 6.93 -0.48
CA VAL A 436 -3.78 5.54 -0.21
C VAL A 436 -2.84 5.40 0.99
N LEU A 437 -2.01 6.42 1.28
CA LEU A 437 -1.08 6.41 2.41
C LEU A 437 -1.71 7.06 3.63
N ASN A 438 -2.80 6.49 4.10
CA ASN A 438 -3.44 6.88 5.35
C ASN A 438 -3.85 5.60 6.11
N PHE A 439 -4.23 5.76 7.39
CA PHE A 439 -4.51 4.60 8.25
C PHE A 439 -5.69 3.78 7.72
N GLU A 440 -6.78 4.44 7.35
CA GLU A 440 -8.01 3.81 6.87
C GLU A 440 -7.79 3.00 5.59
N SER A 441 -7.03 3.52 4.64
CA SER A 441 -6.70 2.81 3.39
C SER A 441 -5.78 1.60 3.62
N ILE A 442 -4.79 1.71 4.51
CA ILE A 442 -3.87 0.59 4.81
C ILE A 442 -4.59 -0.51 5.60
N THR A 443 -5.41 -0.14 6.58
CA THR A 443 -6.18 -1.13 7.34
C THR A 443 -7.31 -1.73 6.51
N ASN A 444 -7.94 -0.92 5.65
CA ASN A 444 -9.12 -1.24 4.86
C ASN A 444 -10.16 -2.00 5.69
N GLU A 445 -10.54 -1.42 6.82
CA GLU A 445 -11.44 -2.00 7.81
C GLU A 445 -12.79 -2.45 7.22
N PRO A 446 -13.44 -1.68 6.30
CA PRO A 446 -14.68 -2.14 5.68
C PRO A 446 -14.54 -3.44 4.89
N LEU A 447 -13.46 -3.61 4.10
CA LEU A 447 -13.21 -4.86 3.39
C LEU A 447 -12.85 -5.99 4.37
N GLU A 448 -12.11 -5.68 5.43
CA GLU A 448 -11.71 -6.67 6.44
C GLU A 448 -12.92 -7.25 7.19
N ILE A 449 -13.88 -6.39 7.56
CA ILE A 449 -15.15 -6.81 8.19
C ILE A 449 -15.93 -7.71 7.24
N LYS A 450 -16.14 -7.27 5.99
CA LYS A 450 -16.84 -8.08 4.97
C LYS A 450 -16.18 -9.44 4.75
N ALA A 451 -14.85 -9.51 4.71
CA ALA A 451 -14.13 -10.76 4.50
C ALA A 451 -14.24 -11.72 5.69
N LYS A 452 -14.28 -11.19 6.92
CA LYS A 452 -14.53 -11.95 8.15
C LYS A 452 -15.94 -12.51 8.18
N GLU A 453 -16.94 -11.65 7.95
CA GLU A 453 -18.36 -12.02 7.91
C GLU A 453 -18.61 -13.06 6.81
N PHE A 454 -18.08 -12.85 5.61
CA PHE A 454 -18.14 -13.82 4.51
C PHE A 454 -17.57 -15.17 4.94
N ASN A 455 -16.39 -15.20 5.57
CA ASN A 455 -15.78 -16.47 5.96
C ASN A 455 -16.56 -17.19 7.06
N ALA A 456 -17.04 -16.46 8.07
CA ALA A 456 -17.86 -17.03 9.13
C ALA A 456 -19.15 -17.63 8.57
N TYR A 457 -19.83 -16.89 7.68
CA TYR A 457 -21.05 -17.38 7.03
C TYR A 457 -20.78 -18.58 6.11
N TYR A 458 -19.67 -18.57 5.38
CA TYR A 458 -19.23 -19.71 4.58
C TYR A 458 -19.00 -20.96 5.44
N ASN A 459 -18.37 -20.81 6.62
CA ASN A 459 -18.14 -21.90 7.56
C ASN A 459 -19.47 -22.40 8.14
N GLU A 460 -20.37 -21.50 8.55
CA GLU A 460 -21.69 -21.84 9.07
C GLU A 460 -22.50 -22.65 8.05
N ILE A 461 -22.58 -22.20 6.79
CA ILE A 461 -23.28 -22.95 5.75
C ILE A 461 -22.59 -24.30 5.51
N THR A 462 -21.26 -24.32 5.49
CA THR A 462 -20.51 -25.57 5.35
C THR A 462 -20.84 -26.56 6.45
N GLU A 463 -20.87 -26.12 7.72
CA GLU A 463 -21.19 -26.97 8.87
C GLU A 463 -22.62 -27.52 8.77
N ASN A 464 -23.57 -26.66 8.44
CA ASN A 464 -24.98 -27.03 8.25
C ASN A 464 -25.19 -28.03 7.11
N ILE A 465 -24.57 -27.77 5.96
CA ILE A 465 -24.72 -28.61 4.76
C ILE A 465 -23.97 -29.94 4.91
N MET A 466 -22.77 -29.92 5.51
CA MET A 466 -21.92 -31.10 5.68
C MET A 466 -22.25 -31.90 6.95
N ASN A 467 -23.18 -31.43 7.78
CA ASN A 467 -23.55 -32.01 9.07
C ASN A 467 -22.33 -32.18 10.00
N TYR A 468 -21.44 -31.20 10.00
CA TYR A 468 -20.34 -31.10 10.96
C TYR A 468 -20.84 -30.53 12.29
N PRO A 469 -20.19 -30.88 13.42
CA PRO A 469 -20.57 -30.31 14.71
C PRO A 469 -20.37 -28.79 14.67
N GLU A 470 -21.42 -28.05 15.03
CA GLU A 470 -21.35 -26.59 15.20
C GLU A 470 -20.23 -26.23 16.17
N GLN A 471 -19.37 -25.30 15.74
CA GLN A 471 -18.31 -24.77 16.60
C GLN A 471 -18.75 -23.41 17.15
N ASP A 472 -18.91 -23.32 18.48
CA ASP A 472 -19.18 -22.06 19.19
C ASP A 472 -17.88 -21.25 19.34
N ILE A 473 -17.34 -20.78 18.21
CA ILE A 473 -16.15 -19.94 18.12
C ILE A 473 -16.51 -18.61 17.46
N SER A 474 -16.01 -17.51 18.02
CA SER A 474 -16.28 -16.17 17.51
C SER A 474 -15.73 -15.95 16.09
N VAL A 475 -16.33 -15.01 15.35
CA VAL A 475 -15.85 -14.61 14.01
C VAL A 475 -14.37 -14.21 14.05
N GLU A 476 -13.94 -13.53 15.12
CA GLU A 476 -12.56 -13.13 15.34
C GLU A 476 -11.63 -14.32 15.55
N GLU A 477 -12.04 -15.32 16.32
CA GLU A 477 -11.25 -16.55 16.55
C GLU A 477 -11.15 -17.39 15.28
N GLN A 478 -12.25 -17.54 14.54
CA GLN A 478 -12.27 -18.17 13.23
C GLN A 478 -11.27 -17.49 12.30
N TRP A 479 -11.36 -16.17 12.15
CA TRP A 479 -10.47 -15.39 11.31
C TRP A 479 -9.00 -15.49 11.74
N ALA A 480 -8.73 -15.42 13.04
CA ALA A 480 -7.38 -15.51 13.58
C ALA A 480 -6.71 -16.87 13.30
N SER A 481 -7.50 -17.94 13.19
CA SER A 481 -7.01 -19.29 12.88
C SER A 481 -6.59 -19.48 11.41
N LEU A 482 -7.04 -18.60 10.51
CA LEU A 482 -6.77 -18.74 9.08
C LEU A 482 -5.33 -18.40 8.71
N SER A 483 -4.79 -19.14 7.73
CA SER A 483 -3.56 -18.74 7.04
C SER A 483 -3.76 -17.44 6.27
N ASN A 484 -2.68 -16.70 6.05
CA ASN A 484 -2.74 -15.46 5.28
C ASN A 484 -3.23 -15.68 3.83
N ILE A 485 -3.01 -16.87 3.26
CA ILE A 485 -3.57 -17.25 1.95
C ILE A 485 -5.09 -17.29 1.98
N LYS A 486 -5.69 -17.93 2.99
CA LYS A 486 -7.14 -18.02 3.11
C LYS A 486 -7.77 -16.65 3.38
N LYS A 487 -7.16 -15.83 4.25
CA LYS A 487 -7.60 -14.45 4.48
C LYS A 487 -7.62 -13.63 3.18
N ASP A 488 -6.57 -13.74 2.35
CA ASP A 488 -6.52 -13.06 1.06
C ASP A 488 -7.53 -13.61 0.04
N SER A 489 -7.79 -14.91 0.05
CA SER A 489 -8.82 -15.53 -0.78
C SER A 489 -10.20 -14.94 -0.45
N SER A 490 -10.55 -14.84 0.85
CA SER A 490 -11.80 -14.21 1.30
C SER A 490 -11.88 -12.74 0.90
N ARG A 491 -10.79 -11.98 1.00
CA ARG A 491 -10.75 -10.58 0.52
C ARG A 491 -10.98 -10.48 -0.98
N ASN A 492 -10.33 -11.33 -1.78
CA ASN A 492 -10.50 -11.36 -3.24
C ASN A 492 -11.93 -11.70 -3.64
N GLN A 493 -12.55 -12.62 -2.90
CA GLN A 493 -13.94 -13.00 -3.06
C GLN A 493 -14.88 -11.82 -2.78
N CYS A 494 -14.72 -11.13 -1.65
CA CYS A 494 -15.50 -9.94 -1.34
C CYS A 494 -15.33 -8.83 -2.38
N MET A 495 -14.12 -8.67 -2.92
CA MET A 495 -13.88 -7.72 -4.02
C MET A 495 -14.62 -8.09 -5.31
N HIS A 496 -14.90 -9.37 -5.56
CA HIS A 496 -15.59 -9.83 -6.76
C HIS A 496 -17.13 -9.86 -6.60
N GLN A 497 -17.67 -9.67 -5.39
CA GLN A 497 -19.11 -9.72 -5.12
C GLN A 497 -19.93 -8.79 -6.03
N ASN A 498 -19.47 -7.56 -6.29
CA ASN A 498 -20.16 -6.63 -7.18
C ASN A 498 -20.32 -7.19 -8.61
N VAL A 499 -19.32 -7.92 -9.10
CA VAL A 499 -19.35 -8.56 -10.43
C VAL A 499 -20.38 -9.68 -10.43
N LYS A 500 -20.37 -10.53 -9.39
CA LYS A 500 -21.37 -11.59 -9.24
C LYS A 500 -22.78 -11.05 -9.12
N GLU A 501 -23.00 -10.00 -8.36
CA GLU A 501 -24.33 -9.39 -8.20
C GLU A 501 -24.88 -8.91 -9.55
N VAL A 502 -24.04 -8.32 -10.40
CA VAL A 502 -24.42 -7.90 -11.75
C VAL A 502 -24.86 -9.11 -12.60
N LEU A 503 -24.13 -10.23 -12.53
CA LEU A 503 -24.48 -11.44 -13.27
C LEU A 503 -25.76 -12.09 -12.71
N LEU A 504 -25.87 -12.23 -11.39
CA LEU A 504 -27.05 -12.76 -10.71
C LEU A 504 -28.29 -11.92 -11.01
N ARG A 505 -28.15 -10.58 -11.11
CA ARG A 505 -29.25 -9.70 -11.49
C ARG A 505 -29.74 -9.99 -12.90
N LYS A 506 -28.85 -10.34 -13.82
CA LYS A 506 -29.20 -10.76 -15.17
C LYS A 506 -29.89 -12.12 -15.19
N ILE A 507 -29.38 -13.08 -14.41
CA ILE A 507 -30.00 -14.40 -14.24
C ILE A 507 -31.41 -14.24 -13.66
N ALA A 508 -31.59 -13.44 -12.61
CA ALA A 508 -32.89 -13.17 -12.01
C ALA A 508 -33.88 -12.59 -13.03
N GLN A 509 -33.44 -11.63 -13.85
CA GLN A 509 -34.27 -11.06 -14.92
C GLN A 509 -34.69 -12.11 -15.96
N MET A 510 -33.77 -12.99 -16.37
CA MET A 510 -34.05 -14.08 -17.31
C MET A 510 -35.02 -15.12 -16.72
N GLU A 511 -34.92 -15.39 -15.42
CA GLU A 511 -35.85 -16.28 -14.70
C GLU A 511 -37.18 -15.60 -14.31
N GLY A 512 -37.39 -14.33 -14.68
CA GLY A 512 -38.61 -13.59 -14.38
C GLY A 512 -38.76 -13.19 -12.90
N LEU A 513 -37.67 -13.16 -12.14
CA LEU A 513 -37.64 -12.81 -10.72
C LEU A 513 -37.40 -11.30 -10.53
N SER A 514 -37.93 -10.77 -9.42
CA SER A 514 -37.89 -9.34 -9.13
C SER A 514 -36.54 -8.87 -8.58
N SER A 515 -35.76 -9.77 -7.99
CA SER A 515 -34.50 -9.43 -7.33
C SER A 515 -33.52 -10.60 -7.27
N VAL A 516 -32.23 -10.28 -7.02
CA VAL A 516 -31.18 -11.26 -6.73
C VAL A 516 -31.49 -12.06 -5.46
N GLU A 517 -32.12 -11.43 -4.47
CA GLU A 517 -32.46 -12.09 -3.20
C GLU A 517 -33.49 -13.19 -3.40
N GLU A 518 -34.50 -12.92 -4.22
CA GLU A 518 -35.52 -13.90 -4.59
C GLU A 518 -34.89 -15.10 -5.32
N LEU A 519 -33.95 -14.85 -6.23
CA LEU A 519 -33.18 -15.89 -6.91
C LEU A 519 -32.38 -16.75 -5.92
N LEU A 520 -31.58 -16.13 -5.05
CA LEU A 520 -30.74 -16.84 -4.08
C LEU A 520 -31.57 -17.63 -3.06
N ASN A 521 -32.68 -17.07 -2.57
CA ASN A 521 -33.60 -17.77 -1.66
C ASN A 521 -34.26 -18.97 -2.35
N ARG A 522 -34.66 -18.82 -3.61
CA ARG A 522 -35.21 -19.93 -4.40
C ARG A 522 -34.19 -21.03 -4.59
N TRP A 523 -32.95 -20.67 -4.93
CA TRP A 523 -31.86 -21.62 -5.10
C TRP A 523 -31.52 -22.35 -3.80
N LYS A 524 -31.43 -21.60 -2.69
CA LYS A 524 -31.21 -22.16 -1.36
C LYS A 524 -32.31 -23.16 -0.99
N ALA A 525 -33.58 -22.81 -1.18
CA ALA A 525 -34.71 -23.70 -0.92
C ALA A 525 -34.71 -24.99 -1.76
N MET A 526 -34.08 -25.00 -2.95
CA MET A 526 -33.96 -26.20 -3.77
C MET A 526 -32.95 -27.21 -3.22
N ILE A 527 -31.91 -26.74 -2.52
CA ILE A 527 -30.86 -27.59 -1.97
C ILE A 527 -31.01 -27.81 -0.46
N ASP A 528 -31.76 -26.96 0.23
CA ASP A 528 -32.08 -27.13 1.64
C ASP A 528 -32.83 -28.45 1.85
N SER A 529 -32.51 -29.16 2.94
CA SER A 529 -33.18 -30.40 3.37
C SER A 529 -32.98 -31.63 2.48
N VAL A 530 -32.13 -31.59 1.44
CA VAL A 530 -31.72 -32.80 0.69
C VAL A 530 -30.28 -33.21 1.02
N SER A 531 -29.94 -34.48 0.78
CA SER A 531 -28.59 -34.99 1.02
C SER A 531 -27.53 -34.25 0.18
N ILE A 532 -26.30 -34.13 0.67
CA ILE A 532 -25.16 -33.47 -0.02
C ILE A 532 -25.04 -33.95 -1.49
N LYS A 533 -25.15 -35.26 -1.71
CA LYS A 533 -25.08 -35.84 -3.05
C LYS A 533 -26.17 -35.31 -3.98
N GLU A 534 -27.38 -35.12 -3.45
CA GLU A 534 -28.50 -34.58 -4.21
C GLU A 534 -28.39 -33.06 -4.39
N GLN A 535 -27.87 -32.33 -3.42
CA GLN A 535 -27.55 -30.91 -3.58
C GLN A 535 -26.60 -30.69 -4.76
N ILE A 536 -25.51 -31.47 -4.83
CA ILE A 536 -24.55 -31.43 -5.94
C ILE A 536 -25.24 -31.74 -7.27
N ASN A 537 -26.10 -32.79 -7.32
CA ASN A 537 -26.84 -33.13 -8.53
C ASN A 537 -27.75 -31.98 -9.01
N ILE A 538 -28.39 -31.26 -8.09
CA ILE A 538 -29.26 -30.12 -8.40
C ILE A 538 -28.45 -28.96 -8.96
N ILE A 539 -27.33 -28.62 -8.31
CA ILE A 539 -26.42 -27.55 -8.74
C ILE A 539 -25.90 -27.82 -10.15
N GLU A 540 -25.44 -29.04 -10.42
CA GLU A 540 -24.90 -29.42 -11.74
C GLU A 540 -25.95 -29.39 -12.85
N LYS A 541 -27.16 -29.88 -12.57
CA LYS A 541 -28.24 -29.97 -13.57
C LYS A 541 -28.91 -28.62 -13.84
N ASN A 542 -28.88 -27.69 -12.89
CA ASN A 542 -29.37 -26.33 -13.09
C ASN A 542 -28.27 -25.52 -13.81
N PRO A 543 -28.48 -25.06 -15.06
CA PRO A 543 -27.39 -24.44 -15.78
C PRO A 543 -26.94 -23.11 -15.14
N ALA A 544 -27.82 -22.39 -14.45
CA ALA A 544 -27.47 -21.11 -13.81
C ALA A 544 -26.66 -21.29 -12.53
N MET A 545 -27.05 -22.28 -11.70
CA MET A 545 -26.26 -22.67 -10.54
C MET A 545 -24.89 -23.20 -10.96
N SER A 546 -24.86 -24.14 -11.91
CA SER A 546 -23.62 -24.72 -12.44
C SER A 546 -22.71 -23.65 -13.03
N TYR A 547 -23.25 -22.68 -13.78
CA TYR A 547 -22.47 -21.57 -14.33
C TYR A 547 -21.84 -20.69 -13.25
N MET A 548 -22.62 -20.30 -12.23
CA MET A 548 -22.11 -19.46 -11.15
C MET A 548 -21.08 -20.21 -10.29
N SER A 549 -21.24 -21.51 -10.08
CA SER A 549 -20.23 -22.36 -9.43
C SER A 549 -18.95 -22.45 -10.27
N ALA A 550 -19.06 -22.71 -11.57
CA ALA A 550 -17.90 -22.75 -12.48
C ALA A 550 -17.14 -21.42 -12.52
N LEU A 551 -17.88 -20.29 -12.50
CA LEU A 551 -17.29 -18.96 -12.43
C LEU A 551 -16.51 -18.76 -11.13
N GLU A 552 -17.06 -19.19 -9.99
CA GLU A 552 -16.36 -19.09 -8.71
C GLU A 552 -15.14 -20.00 -8.63
N HIS A 553 -15.26 -21.25 -9.08
CA HIS A 553 -14.14 -22.18 -9.13
C HIS A 553 -12.98 -21.61 -9.96
N LYS A 554 -13.30 -20.99 -11.10
CA LYS A 554 -12.30 -20.30 -11.94
C LYS A 554 -11.70 -19.07 -11.26
N ARG A 555 -12.50 -18.26 -10.56
CA ARG A 555 -12.01 -17.10 -9.78
C ARG A 555 -11.03 -17.53 -8.70
N TRP A 556 -11.42 -18.55 -7.96
CA TRP A 556 -10.63 -19.17 -6.92
C TRP A 556 -9.33 -19.74 -7.50
N SER A 557 -9.41 -20.47 -8.62
CA SER A 557 -8.24 -21.02 -9.32
C SER A 557 -7.30 -19.91 -9.78
N ASN A 558 -7.82 -18.83 -10.38
CA ASN A 558 -7.04 -17.67 -10.79
C ASN A 558 -6.31 -17.02 -9.60
N PHE A 559 -6.96 -16.89 -8.45
CA PHE A 559 -6.30 -16.40 -7.23
C PHE A 559 -5.10 -17.27 -6.84
N TYR A 560 -5.24 -18.59 -6.86
CA TYR A 560 -4.16 -19.53 -6.54
C TYR A 560 -3.05 -19.51 -7.60
N TYR A 561 -3.38 -19.47 -8.89
CA TYR A 561 -2.39 -19.35 -9.96
C TYR A 561 -1.58 -18.07 -9.83
N MET A 562 -2.21 -16.93 -9.53
CA MET A 562 -1.52 -15.66 -9.27
C MET A 562 -0.67 -15.68 -7.98
N ARG A 563 -0.90 -16.64 -7.09
CA ARG A 563 -0.06 -16.95 -5.92
C ARG A 563 1.01 -18.02 -6.23
N ASN A 564 1.20 -18.37 -7.50
CA ASN A 564 2.15 -19.37 -8.02
C ASN A 564 1.84 -20.82 -7.58
N PHE A 565 0.58 -21.13 -7.30
CA PHE A 565 0.16 -22.50 -7.05
C PHE A 565 0.04 -23.29 -8.35
N VAL A 566 0.24 -24.60 -8.26
CA VAL A 566 0.06 -25.55 -9.37
C VAL A 566 -0.77 -26.75 -8.93
N TYR A 567 -1.38 -27.44 -9.89
CA TYR A 567 -2.07 -28.69 -9.60
C TYR A 567 -1.10 -29.75 -9.04
N SER A 568 -1.55 -30.49 -8.03
CA SER A 568 -0.91 -31.73 -7.55
C SER A 568 -1.94 -32.57 -6.82
N GLU A 569 -1.80 -33.90 -6.80
CA GLU A 569 -2.73 -34.79 -6.08
C GLU A 569 -2.86 -34.48 -4.57
N LYS A 570 -1.80 -33.89 -3.99
CA LYS A 570 -1.77 -33.46 -2.59
C LYS A 570 -1.73 -31.94 -2.48
N LYS A 571 -2.57 -31.42 -1.59
CA LYS A 571 -2.55 -30.02 -1.19
C LYS A 571 -1.34 -29.76 -0.30
N ASP A 572 -0.57 -28.72 -0.63
CA ASP A 572 0.54 -28.22 0.16
C ASP A 572 0.64 -26.70 -0.02
N GLU A 573 0.22 -25.93 0.98
CA GLU A 573 0.24 -24.47 0.93
C GLU A 573 1.67 -23.90 0.94
N VAL A 574 2.66 -24.63 1.46
CA VAL A 574 4.06 -24.18 1.53
C VAL A 574 4.73 -24.35 0.18
N ASN A 575 4.51 -25.48 -0.48
CA ASN A 575 5.07 -25.76 -1.81
C ASN A 575 4.22 -25.20 -2.95
N GLY A 576 3.08 -24.58 -2.65
CA GLY A 576 2.20 -23.99 -3.64
C GLY A 576 1.53 -25.05 -4.52
N THR A 577 0.93 -26.07 -3.91
CA THR A 577 0.16 -27.08 -4.65
C THR A 577 -1.26 -27.24 -4.11
N HIS A 578 -2.22 -27.50 -5.01
CA HIS A 578 -3.60 -27.80 -4.63
C HIS A 578 -4.21 -28.84 -5.56
N ASN A 579 -4.98 -29.77 -5.00
CA ASN A 579 -5.57 -30.89 -5.74
C ASN A 579 -6.92 -30.57 -6.39
N SER A 580 -7.30 -29.31 -6.40
CA SER A 580 -8.58 -28.82 -6.95
C SER A 580 -8.37 -27.83 -8.10
N LEU A 581 -7.11 -27.59 -8.48
CA LEU A 581 -6.76 -26.74 -9.62
C LEU A 581 -6.95 -27.53 -10.93
N ILE A 582 -8.21 -27.84 -11.23
CA ILE A 582 -8.67 -28.47 -12.46
C ILE A 582 -9.45 -27.39 -13.22
N ASP A 583 -8.93 -26.98 -14.38
CA ASP A 583 -9.40 -25.78 -15.08
C ASP A 583 -10.69 -26.01 -15.86
N ASP A 584 -10.81 -27.18 -16.49
CA ASP A 584 -11.99 -27.56 -17.25
C ASP A 584 -13.10 -27.98 -16.30
N TRP A 585 -14.26 -27.33 -16.43
CA TRP A 585 -15.39 -27.56 -15.52
C TRP A 585 -15.93 -28.98 -15.65
N ASP A 586 -16.03 -29.52 -16.87
CA ASP A 586 -16.52 -30.87 -17.10
C ASP A 586 -15.54 -31.91 -16.55
N GLU A 587 -14.23 -31.70 -16.71
CA GLU A 587 -13.19 -32.52 -16.09
C GLU A 587 -13.29 -32.46 -14.56
N PHE A 588 -13.49 -31.28 -13.98
CA PHE A 588 -13.66 -31.10 -12.54
C PHE A 588 -14.87 -31.87 -12.00
N LEU A 589 -16.02 -31.76 -12.67
CA LEU A 589 -17.25 -32.49 -12.32
C LEU A 589 -17.09 -34.02 -12.43
N ASN A 590 -16.25 -34.50 -13.35
CA ASN A 590 -15.98 -35.93 -13.53
C ASN A 590 -14.82 -36.44 -12.65
N SER A 591 -14.18 -35.57 -11.88
CA SER A 591 -13.03 -35.90 -11.04
C SER A 591 -13.45 -36.37 -9.63
N LYS A 592 -12.46 -36.79 -8.83
CA LYS A 592 -12.65 -37.05 -7.38
C LYS A 592 -12.98 -35.79 -6.58
N LYS A 593 -12.95 -34.61 -7.21
CA LYS A 593 -13.18 -33.30 -6.61
C LYS A 593 -14.57 -32.74 -6.88
N ARG A 594 -15.42 -33.48 -7.58
CA ARG A 594 -16.84 -33.14 -7.79
C ARG A 594 -17.57 -32.68 -6.53
N GLU A 595 -17.25 -33.24 -5.37
CA GLU A 595 -17.88 -32.86 -4.10
C GLU A 595 -17.58 -31.41 -3.69
N GLU A 596 -16.55 -30.78 -4.26
CA GLU A 596 -16.18 -29.40 -3.94
C GLU A 596 -17.05 -28.35 -4.65
N VAL A 597 -17.85 -28.73 -5.65
CA VAL A 597 -18.84 -27.86 -6.35
C VAL A 597 -19.74 -27.12 -5.37
N ILE A 598 -20.08 -27.77 -4.26
CA ILE A 598 -20.95 -27.21 -3.23
C ILE A 598 -20.30 -26.02 -2.53
N TYR A 599 -18.98 -26.04 -2.32
CA TYR A 599 -18.24 -24.94 -1.72
C TYR A 599 -18.19 -23.71 -2.63
N ASP A 600 -18.01 -23.93 -3.93
CA ASP A 600 -18.10 -22.85 -4.92
C ASP A 600 -19.50 -22.25 -4.96
N PHE A 601 -20.54 -23.09 -4.85
CA PHE A 601 -21.92 -22.63 -4.83
C PHE A 601 -22.28 -21.86 -3.55
N ILE A 602 -21.83 -22.31 -2.37
CA ILE A 602 -22.01 -21.59 -1.10
C ILE A 602 -21.42 -20.17 -1.19
N SER A 603 -20.29 -20.05 -1.88
CA SER A 603 -19.63 -18.77 -2.16
C SER A 603 -20.45 -17.86 -3.10
N VAL A 604 -21.40 -18.41 -3.86
CA VAL A 604 -22.38 -17.65 -4.68
C VAL A 604 -23.58 -17.23 -3.83
N LEU A 605 -24.07 -18.09 -2.93
CA LEU A 605 -25.18 -17.77 -2.03
C LEU A 605 -24.86 -16.62 -1.06
N SER A 606 -23.59 -16.40 -0.78
CA SER A 606 -23.05 -15.38 0.14
C SER A 606 -22.72 -14.04 -0.52
N VAL A 607 -23.32 -13.76 -1.70
CA VAL A 607 -23.18 -12.46 -2.39
C VAL A 607 -24.00 -11.34 -1.71
N LYS A 608 -24.80 -11.65 -0.69
CA LYS A 608 -25.54 -10.66 0.12
C LYS A 608 -25.17 -10.70 1.59
#